data_AF-B0X267-F1
#
_entry.id   AF-B0X267-F1
#
_cell.length_a   1.000
_cell.length_b   1.000
_cell.length_c   1.000
_cell.angle_alpha   90.00
_cell.angle_beta   90.00
_cell.angle_gamma   90.00
#
_symmetry.space_group_name_H-M   'P 1'
#
loop_
_entity.id
_entity.type
_entity.pdbx_description
1 polymer ?
#
loop_
_entity_poly.entity_id
_entity_poly.type
_entity_poly.pdbx_seq_one_letter_code
_entity_poly.pdbx_strand_id
1 'polypeptide(L)'
;MWSSKSRYGEDAEKQFCEEKGLQQPTLRVISEAKRQLLELLSQAGFPEESMVEMSFNQDDDDSRLDIALGLLSVGLYPNICVHKEKRKGLTTGVTFPYPTFVFGEKIRTRAVSCKAMSMVAPIHILLFGCKKVEWVDNMVRIDNWLNYEMDPNQAALIVTLRPVIQDLLIRITEHPEDVNQLEEKYQNLIDVVRDLCTFSAGDFEITRETGLSPLDQARASYNSKFPRSDNGGGGGNRFGGRGGGFGGGNRGGFGGGRGGYGGGYGNNSGGGYGNNGGGGFGNNGGGYGGGGFNRGGFRGGRGGQRW
;
A
#
# COMPACT_ATOMS: atom_id res chain seq x y z
N MET A 1 -1.31 15.70 5.73
CA MET A 1 -2.31 15.22 6.73
C MET A 1 -1.85 15.43 8.16
N TRP A 2 -0.73 14.84 8.61
CA TRP A 2 -0.17 15.10 9.95
C TRP A 2 0.37 16.52 10.10
N SER A 3 1.05 17.06 9.08
CA SER A 3 1.52 18.46 8.99
C SER A 3 0.43 19.48 9.30
N SER A 4 -0.74 19.31 8.69
CA SER A 4 -1.93 20.13 8.94
C SER A 4 -2.41 19.99 10.39
N LYS A 5 -2.43 18.79 10.97
CA LYS A 5 -2.85 18.55 12.36
C LYS A 5 -1.86 19.09 13.40
N SER A 6 -0.56 19.00 13.13
CA SER A 6 0.51 19.57 13.96
C SER A 6 0.36 21.09 14.10
N ARG A 7 -0.13 21.79 13.07
CA ARG A 7 -0.43 23.24 13.14
C ARG A 7 -1.52 23.62 14.15
N TYR A 8 -2.39 22.68 14.52
CA TYR A 8 -3.44 22.90 15.53
C TYR A 8 -2.95 22.66 16.97
N GLY A 9 -1.68 22.28 17.17
CA GLY A 9 -1.06 22.11 18.47
C GLY A 9 -0.65 20.66 18.77
N GLU A 10 0.12 20.49 19.85
CA GLU A 10 0.71 19.21 20.24
C GLU A 10 -0.35 18.17 20.66
N ASP A 11 -1.47 18.59 21.24
CA ASP A 11 -2.54 17.67 21.64
C ASP A 11 -3.27 17.07 20.43
N ALA A 12 -3.50 17.87 19.38
CA ALA A 12 -4.07 17.40 18.12
C ALA A 12 -3.13 16.42 17.39
N GLU A 13 -1.82 16.64 17.52
CA GLU A 13 -0.79 15.76 16.99
C GLU A 13 -0.80 14.39 17.70
N LYS A 14 -0.85 14.40 19.04
CA LYS A 14 -0.94 13.18 19.87
C LYS A 14 -2.18 12.39 19.55
N GLN A 15 -3.34 13.04 19.54
CA GLN A 15 -4.61 12.40 19.21
C GLN A 15 -4.57 11.74 17.82
N PHE A 16 -4.06 12.45 16.80
CA PHE A 16 -3.93 11.87 15.46
C PHE A 16 -3.00 10.65 15.43
N CYS A 17 -1.88 10.70 16.16
CA CYS A 17 -0.95 9.59 16.25
C CYS A 17 -1.58 8.38 16.95
N GLU A 18 -2.32 8.59 18.03
CA GLU A 18 -3.06 7.55 18.74
C GLU A 18 -4.12 6.90 17.85
N GLU A 19 -4.95 7.71 17.17
CA GLU A 19 -6.00 7.24 16.26
C GLU A 19 -5.46 6.41 15.09
N LYS A 20 -4.24 6.70 14.62
CA LYS A 20 -3.62 6.04 13.47
C LYS A 20 -2.58 4.99 13.84
N GLY A 21 -2.32 4.77 15.13
CA GLY A 21 -1.27 3.85 15.61
C GLY A 21 0.13 4.25 15.17
N LEU A 22 0.39 5.56 15.05
CA LEU A 22 1.66 6.13 14.59
C LEU A 22 2.52 6.57 15.77
N GLN A 23 3.84 6.55 15.58
CA GLN A 23 4.78 7.07 16.57
C GLN A 23 5.07 8.55 16.31
N GLN A 24 4.65 9.40 17.25
CA GLN A 24 4.85 10.84 17.18
C GLN A 24 6.33 11.25 16.99
N PRO A 25 7.31 10.71 17.74
CA PRO A 25 8.72 11.10 17.56
C PRO A 25 9.24 10.82 16.15
N THR A 26 8.82 9.69 15.56
CA THR A 26 9.20 9.30 14.20
C THR A 26 8.67 10.29 13.16
N LEU A 27 7.41 10.72 13.29
CA LEU A 27 6.83 11.72 12.38
C LEU A 27 7.51 13.08 12.50
N ARG A 28 7.88 13.50 13.71
CA ARG A 28 8.65 14.74 13.92
C ARG A 28 10.02 14.68 13.25
N VAL A 29 10.75 13.57 13.40
CA VAL A 29 12.04 13.36 12.71
C VAL A 29 11.88 13.41 11.19
N ILE A 30 10.86 12.76 10.64
CA ILE A 30 10.57 12.80 9.19
C ILE A 30 10.23 14.22 8.74
N SER A 31 9.43 14.95 9.51
CA SER A 31 9.06 16.33 9.19
C SER A 31 10.27 17.27 9.20
N GLU A 32 11.16 17.10 10.15
CA GLU A 32 12.38 17.89 10.27
C GLU A 32 13.34 17.58 9.12
N ALA A 33 13.53 16.30 8.78
CA ALA A 33 14.31 15.90 7.61
C ALA A 33 13.72 16.47 6.31
N LYS A 34 12.39 16.44 6.14
CA LYS A 34 11.72 17.07 5.00
C LYS A 34 12.02 18.57 4.94
N ARG A 35 11.92 19.28 6.08
CA ARG A 35 12.21 20.72 6.15
C ARG A 35 13.64 21.03 5.75
N GLN A 36 14.61 20.24 6.21
CA GLN A 36 16.02 20.39 5.86
C GLN A 36 16.24 20.20 4.35
N LEU A 37 15.58 19.22 3.72
CA LEU A 37 15.67 19.05 2.26
C LEU A 37 15.09 20.24 1.49
N LEU A 38 13.96 20.80 1.94
CA LEU A 38 13.39 22.00 1.32
C LEU A 38 14.31 23.20 1.48
N GLU A 39 14.91 23.38 2.65
CA GLU A 39 15.87 24.46 2.91
C GLU A 39 17.09 24.37 1.99
N LEU A 40 17.61 23.16 1.75
CA LEU A 40 18.69 22.93 0.79
C LEU A 40 18.29 23.25 -0.65
N LEU A 41 17.05 22.93 -1.06
CA LEU A 41 16.55 23.30 -2.38
C LEU A 41 16.42 24.82 -2.53
N SER A 42 15.92 25.51 -1.51
CA SER A 42 15.84 26.97 -1.51
C SER A 42 17.23 27.61 -1.56
N GLN A 43 18.20 27.08 -0.81
CA GLN A 43 19.60 27.52 -0.86
C GLN A 43 20.25 27.26 -2.22
N ALA A 44 19.80 26.24 -2.94
CA ALA A 44 20.23 25.94 -4.31
C ALA A 44 19.59 26.86 -5.36
N GLY A 45 18.70 27.78 -4.98
CA GLY A 45 18.09 28.77 -5.87
C GLY A 45 16.70 28.40 -6.39
N PHE A 46 16.12 27.27 -5.97
CA PHE A 46 14.77 26.89 -6.39
C PHE A 46 13.72 27.82 -5.74
N PRO A 47 12.74 28.32 -6.51
CA PRO A 47 11.69 29.21 -5.99
C PRO A 47 10.81 28.49 -4.97
N GLU A 48 10.41 29.17 -3.89
CA GLU A 48 9.56 28.60 -2.84
C GLU A 48 8.20 28.16 -3.38
N GLU A 49 7.70 28.82 -4.44
CA GLU A 49 6.45 28.46 -5.11
C GLU A 49 6.50 27.05 -5.73
N SER A 50 7.69 26.53 -6.04
CA SER A 50 7.88 25.16 -6.53
C SER A 50 7.81 24.09 -5.43
N MET A 51 7.80 24.51 -4.15
CA MET A 51 7.92 23.63 -2.98
C MET A 51 6.63 23.54 -2.15
N VAL A 52 5.51 23.97 -2.72
CA VAL A 52 4.21 23.97 -2.05
C VAL A 52 3.78 22.54 -1.68
N GLU A 53 3.22 22.38 -0.48
CA GLU A 53 2.74 21.08 -0.02
C GLU A 53 1.60 20.58 -0.92
N MET A 54 1.83 19.46 -1.61
CA MET A 54 0.82 18.78 -2.40
C MET A 54 0.00 17.80 -1.54
N SER A 55 -1.31 17.82 -1.72
CA SER A 55 -2.22 16.82 -1.17
C SER A 55 -2.66 15.85 -2.27
N PHE A 56 -2.47 14.55 -2.01
CA PHE A 56 -2.93 13.49 -2.89
C PHE A 56 -4.30 12.98 -2.43
N ASN A 57 -5.20 12.73 -3.37
CA ASN A 57 -6.40 11.95 -3.11
C ASN A 57 -6.09 10.46 -3.35
N GLN A 58 -6.35 9.62 -2.35
CA GLN A 58 -6.14 8.16 -2.47
C GLN A 58 -7.42 7.42 -2.86
N ASP A 59 -8.57 8.08 -2.77
CA ASP A 59 -9.88 7.48 -3.04
C ASP A 59 -10.36 7.80 -4.48
N ASP A 60 -9.57 8.54 -5.26
CA ASP A 60 -9.88 8.99 -6.62
C ASP A 60 -8.66 8.83 -7.53
N ASP A 61 -8.88 8.84 -8.84
CA ASP A 61 -7.83 8.75 -9.86
C ASP A 61 -7.04 10.07 -9.93
N ASP A 62 -6.08 10.24 -9.02
CA ASP A 62 -5.21 11.42 -8.93
C ASP A 62 -3.94 11.24 -9.78
N SER A 63 -3.91 11.83 -10.97
CA SER A 63 -2.75 11.75 -11.88
C SER A 63 -1.44 12.27 -11.25
N ARG A 64 -1.51 13.15 -10.24
CA ARG A 64 -0.32 13.63 -9.52
C ARG A 64 0.23 12.56 -8.60
N LEU A 65 -0.63 11.71 -8.02
CA LEU A 65 -0.20 10.55 -7.27
C LEU A 65 0.50 9.55 -8.19
N ASP A 66 -0.04 9.32 -9.39
CA ASP A 66 0.56 8.42 -10.38
C ASP A 66 1.96 8.87 -10.81
N ILE A 67 2.14 10.17 -11.07
CA ILE A 67 3.46 10.76 -11.33
C ILE A 67 4.38 10.57 -10.13
N ALA A 68 3.92 10.85 -8.92
CA ALA A 68 4.72 10.69 -7.71
C ALA A 68 5.18 9.23 -7.51
N LEU A 69 4.30 8.26 -7.79
CA LEU A 69 4.63 6.83 -7.79
C LEU A 69 5.62 6.49 -8.88
N GLY A 70 5.47 7.03 -10.09
CA GLY A 70 6.41 6.87 -11.18
C GLY A 70 7.81 7.39 -10.82
N LEU A 71 7.90 8.57 -10.20
CA LEU A 71 9.14 9.18 -9.76
C LEU A 71 9.86 8.38 -8.65
N LEU A 72 9.17 7.55 -7.88
CA LEU A 72 9.84 6.61 -6.95
C LEU A 72 10.79 5.66 -7.71
N SER A 73 10.50 5.37 -8.98
CA SER A 73 11.38 4.56 -9.83
C SER A 73 12.73 5.22 -10.08
N VAL A 74 12.85 6.55 -10.02
CA VAL A 74 14.14 7.25 -10.15
C VAL A 74 15.09 6.88 -9.01
N GLY A 75 14.57 6.81 -7.78
CA GLY A 75 15.38 6.59 -6.58
C GLY A 75 15.48 5.13 -6.14
N LEU A 76 14.46 4.32 -6.40
CA LEU A 76 14.40 2.93 -5.92
C LEU A 76 14.85 1.91 -6.96
N TYR A 77 14.89 2.23 -8.25
CA TYR A 77 15.38 1.30 -9.26
C TYR A 77 16.87 0.96 -9.00
N PRO A 78 17.31 -0.32 -9.08
CA PRO A 78 16.66 -1.49 -9.68
C PRO A 78 15.85 -2.36 -8.70
N ASN A 79 15.41 -1.84 -7.56
CA ASN A 79 14.62 -2.57 -6.59
C ASN A 79 13.18 -2.76 -7.06
N ILE A 80 12.99 -3.66 -8.03
CA ILE A 80 11.69 -4.05 -8.56
C ILE A 80 11.37 -5.50 -8.18
N CYS A 81 10.14 -5.75 -7.78
CA CYS A 81 9.58 -7.09 -7.71
C CYS A 81 8.32 -7.19 -8.57
N VAL A 82 8.14 -8.37 -9.17
CA VAL A 82 6.98 -8.68 -10.00
C VAL A 82 6.15 -9.73 -9.28
N HIS A 83 4.90 -9.40 -9.01
CA HIS A 83 3.94 -10.34 -8.46
C HIS A 83 3.62 -11.40 -9.52
N LYS A 84 3.93 -12.66 -9.20
CA LYS A 84 3.53 -13.81 -10.02
C LYS A 84 2.37 -14.48 -9.31
N GLU A 85 1.15 -14.23 -9.77
CA GLU A 85 -0.01 -14.92 -9.23
C GLU A 85 0.15 -16.42 -9.53
N LYS A 86 0.23 -17.25 -8.49
CA LYS A 86 0.38 -18.71 -8.65
C LYS A 86 -0.86 -19.51 -8.24
N ARG A 87 -1.81 -18.94 -7.50
CA ARG A 87 -3.06 -19.61 -7.08
C ARG A 87 -4.16 -18.59 -6.73
N LYS A 88 -5.34 -18.72 -7.34
CA LYS A 88 -6.61 -18.10 -6.90
C LYS A 88 -7.11 -18.73 -5.58
N GLY A 89 -6.30 -18.67 -4.52
CA GLY A 89 -6.52 -19.41 -3.28
C GLY A 89 -6.16 -18.61 -2.03
N LEU A 90 -7.21 -18.15 -1.33
CA LEU A 90 -7.24 -17.64 0.05
C LEU A 90 -6.68 -16.24 0.37
N THR A 91 -6.64 -15.32 -0.60
CA THR A 91 -6.73 -13.86 -0.37
C THR A 91 -7.69 -13.27 -1.40
N THR A 92 -8.95 -13.71 -1.34
CA THR A 92 -10.02 -13.32 -2.25
C THR A 92 -10.30 -11.82 -2.13
N GLY A 93 -9.83 -11.04 -3.11
CA GLY A 93 -10.32 -9.67 -3.31
C GLY A 93 -9.33 -8.71 -3.94
N VAL A 94 -8.03 -8.82 -3.65
CA VAL A 94 -7.06 -7.79 -4.05
C VAL A 94 -6.47 -8.07 -5.43
N THR A 95 -6.85 -7.22 -6.39
CA THR A 95 -6.31 -7.22 -7.75
C THR A 95 -5.33 -6.06 -7.90
N PHE A 96 -4.20 -6.33 -8.54
CA PHE A 96 -3.24 -5.29 -8.89
C PHE A 96 -3.34 -5.04 -10.39
N PRO A 97 -3.78 -3.84 -10.82
CA PRO A 97 -3.78 -3.47 -12.23
C PRO A 97 -2.43 -3.71 -12.89
N TYR A 98 -1.35 -3.38 -12.16
CA TYR A 98 0.01 -3.66 -12.56
C TYR A 98 0.70 -4.55 -11.53
N PRO A 99 1.13 -5.78 -11.87
CA PRO A 99 1.80 -6.68 -10.93
C PRO A 99 3.28 -6.31 -10.74
N THR A 100 3.65 -5.03 -10.88
CA THR A 100 5.04 -4.56 -10.77
C THR A 100 5.14 -3.55 -9.64
N PHE A 101 6.14 -3.73 -8.77
CA PHE A 101 6.33 -2.91 -7.59
C PHE A 101 7.78 -2.46 -7.47
N VAL A 102 7.99 -1.20 -7.13
CA VAL A 102 9.26 -0.74 -6.56
C VAL A 102 9.25 -0.96 -5.06
N PHE A 103 10.39 -1.27 -4.46
CA PHE A 103 10.50 -1.48 -3.01
C PHE A 103 11.69 -0.77 -2.38
N GLY A 104 11.52 -0.32 -1.13
CA GLY A 104 12.57 0.37 -0.39
C GLY A 104 13.61 -0.55 0.24
N GLU A 105 13.17 -1.69 0.80
CA GLU A 105 14.05 -2.58 1.56
C GLU A 105 13.82 -4.05 1.20
N LYS A 106 14.92 -4.79 1.05
CA LYS A 106 14.92 -6.25 0.87
C LYS A 106 15.49 -6.93 2.11
N ILE A 107 14.64 -7.69 2.78
CA ILE A 107 15.01 -8.45 3.96
C ILE A 107 15.17 -9.92 3.59
N ARG A 108 16.29 -10.50 3.98
CA ARG A 108 16.59 -11.92 3.81
C ARG A 108 16.65 -12.59 5.18
N THR A 109 15.65 -13.39 5.50
CA THR A 109 15.63 -14.25 6.68
C THR A 109 15.41 -15.69 6.25
N ARG A 110 14.41 -16.38 6.80
CA ARG A 110 13.96 -17.69 6.31
C ARG A 110 13.27 -17.58 4.94
N ALA A 111 12.69 -16.42 4.66
CA ALA A 111 12.15 -16.04 3.37
C ALA A 111 12.72 -14.68 2.93
N VAL A 112 12.64 -14.40 1.63
CA VAL A 112 12.94 -13.07 1.09
C VAL A 112 11.67 -12.25 1.11
N SER A 113 11.69 -11.10 1.78
CA SER A 113 10.57 -10.16 1.80
C SER A 113 11.02 -8.78 1.30
N CYS A 114 10.12 -8.09 0.60
CA CYS A 114 10.30 -6.72 0.19
C CYS A 114 9.37 -5.85 1.05
N LYS A 115 9.89 -4.76 1.62
CA LYS A 115 9.14 -3.80 2.43
C LYS A 115 9.06 -2.45 1.72
N ALA A 116 8.07 -1.63 2.12
CA ALA A 116 7.77 -0.34 1.51
C ALA A 116 7.59 -0.48 -0.01
N MET A 117 6.62 -1.28 -0.41
CA MET A 117 6.33 -1.57 -1.81
C MET A 117 5.28 -0.60 -2.35
N SER A 118 5.53 -0.05 -3.53
CA SER A 118 4.60 0.80 -4.26
C SER A 118 4.39 0.22 -5.65
N MET A 119 3.13 0.11 -6.07
CA MET A 119 2.79 -0.32 -7.43
C MET A 119 3.23 0.73 -8.43
N VAL A 120 3.80 0.30 -9.56
CA VAL A 120 4.24 1.17 -10.67
C VAL A 120 3.83 0.57 -12.00
N ALA A 121 3.56 1.45 -12.97
CA ALA A 121 3.31 1.06 -14.35
C ALA A 121 4.65 0.75 -15.03
N PRO A 122 4.69 -0.16 -16.00
CA PRO A 122 5.90 -0.38 -16.78
C PRO A 122 6.34 0.85 -17.59
N ILE A 123 5.41 1.73 -17.97
CA ILE A 123 5.74 3.02 -18.60
C ILE A 123 6.59 3.87 -17.64
N HIS A 124 6.30 3.87 -16.34
CA HIS A 124 7.15 4.55 -15.34
C HIS A 124 8.58 4.00 -15.32
N ILE A 125 8.72 2.68 -15.45
CA ILE A 125 10.04 2.04 -15.49
C ILE A 125 10.79 2.40 -16.78
N LEU A 126 10.09 2.44 -17.92
CA LEU A 126 10.66 2.88 -19.20
C LEU A 126 11.13 4.33 -19.15
N LEU A 127 10.32 5.24 -18.59
CA LEU A 127 10.66 6.66 -18.48
C LEU A 127 11.82 6.89 -17.49
N PHE A 128 11.73 6.32 -16.28
CA PHE A 128 12.55 6.74 -15.15
C PHE A 128 13.60 5.72 -14.69
N GLY A 129 13.32 4.42 -14.81
CA GLY A 129 14.13 3.38 -14.16
C GLY A 129 15.16 2.69 -15.06
N CYS A 130 14.81 2.41 -16.32
CA CYS A 130 15.60 1.51 -17.15
C CYS A 130 16.99 2.04 -17.51
N LYS A 131 17.98 1.17 -17.67
CA LYS A 131 19.31 1.55 -18.20
C LYS A 131 19.51 1.09 -19.65
N LYS A 132 18.89 -0.03 -20.00
CA LYS A 132 18.99 -0.70 -21.28
C LYS A 132 17.62 -1.20 -21.70
N VAL A 133 17.24 -0.92 -22.93
CA VAL A 133 16.00 -1.41 -23.55
C VAL A 133 16.38 -2.10 -24.86
N GLU A 134 15.95 -3.33 -25.03
CA GLU A 134 16.25 -4.15 -26.21
C GLU A 134 14.98 -4.80 -26.75
N TRP A 135 14.93 -5.03 -28.06
CA TRP A 135 13.90 -5.86 -28.67
C TRP A 135 14.45 -7.28 -28.85
N VAL A 136 13.92 -8.23 -28.08
CA VAL A 136 14.37 -9.63 -28.09
C VAL A 136 13.18 -10.56 -27.94
N ASP A 137 13.14 -11.64 -28.72
CA ASP A 137 12.08 -12.65 -28.66
C ASP A 137 10.66 -12.08 -28.85
N ASN A 138 10.50 -11.10 -29.74
CA ASN A 138 9.26 -10.35 -29.97
C ASN A 138 8.70 -9.63 -28.72
N MET A 139 9.58 -9.24 -27.79
CA MET A 139 9.23 -8.50 -26.60
C MET A 139 10.25 -7.39 -26.34
N VAL A 140 9.79 -6.32 -25.70
CA VAL A 140 10.67 -5.27 -25.18
C VAL A 140 11.24 -5.76 -23.86
N ARG A 141 12.57 -5.84 -23.79
CA ARG A 141 13.34 -6.30 -22.64
C ARG A 141 14.05 -5.12 -21.98
N ILE A 142 13.72 -4.86 -20.73
CA ILE A 142 14.38 -3.86 -19.88
C ILE A 142 15.44 -4.55 -19.01
N ASP A 143 16.66 -4.00 -19.02
CA ASP A 143 17.82 -4.40 -18.20
C ASP A 143 18.11 -5.91 -18.18
N ASN A 144 17.82 -6.58 -19.30
CA ASN A 144 18.00 -8.01 -19.53
C ASN A 144 17.08 -8.96 -18.74
N TRP A 145 16.05 -8.48 -18.02
CA TRP A 145 15.22 -9.37 -17.19
C TRP A 145 13.72 -9.05 -17.14
N LEU A 146 13.33 -7.78 -17.27
CA LEU A 146 11.91 -7.40 -17.38
C LEU A 146 11.50 -7.52 -18.84
N ASN A 147 10.50 -8.35 -19.14
CA ASN A 147 10.02 -8.55 -20.51
C ASN A 147 8.56 -8.11 -20.61
N TYR A 148 8.28 -7.41 -21.69
CA TYR A 148 7.06 -6.64 -21.88
C TYR A 148 6.58 -6.83 -23.33
N GLU A 149 5.34 -7.28 -23.54
CA GLU A 149 4.73 -7.54 -24.87
C GLU A 149 4.23 -6.25 -25.56
N MET A 150 5.08 -5.23 -25.72
CA MET A 150 4.65 -3.94 -26.29
C MET A 150 5.18 -3.76 -27.70
N ASP A 151 4.52 -2.91 -28.48
CA ASP A 151 5.03 -2.50 -29.79
C ASP A 151 6.40 -1.82 -29.63
N PRO A 152 7.45 -2.29 -30.34
CA PRO A 152 8.78 -1.72 -30.22
C PRO A 152 8.85 -0.25 -30.63
N ASN A 153 7.98 0.23 -31.53
CA ASN A 153 7.97 1.64 -31.92
C ASN A 153 7.45 2.52 -30.78
N GLN A 154 6.37 2.11 -30.10
CA GLN A 154 5.88 2.81 -28.91
C GLN A 154 6.94 2.85 -27.80
N ALA A 155 7.64 1.72 -27.57
CA ALA A 155 8.73 1.68 -26.59
C ALA A 155 9.86 2.64 -26.95
N ALA A 156 10.24 2.70 -28.23
CA ALA A 156 11.26 3.63 -28.71
C ALA A 156 10.84 5.09 -28.49
N LEU A 157 9.59 5.45 -28.83
CA LEU A 157 9.07 6.81 -28.60
C LEU A 157 9.16 7.21 -27.12
N ILE A 158 8.73 6.35 -26.19
CA ILE A 158 8.82 6.62 -24.75
C ILE A 158 10.28 6.79 -24.31
N VAL A 159 11.18 5.92 -24.78
CA VAL A 159 12.61 5.98 -24.42
C VAL A 159 13.28 7.23 -24.98
N THR A 160 12.84 7.74 -26.14
CA THR A 160 13.38 8.97 -26.73
C THR A 160 13.05 10.24 -25.95
N LEU A 161 12.07 10.20 -25.04
CA LEU A 161 11.79 11.32 -24.14
C LEU A 161 12.88 11.49 -23.06
N ARG A 162 13.59 10.41 -22.71
CA ARG A 162 14.53 10.42 -21.58
C ARG A 162 15.71 11.39 -21.76
N PRO A 163 16.38 11.45 -22.93
CA PRO A 163 17.40 12.47 -23.18
C PRO A 163 16.85 13.90 -23.07
N VAL A 164 15.59 14.13 -23.47
CA VAL A 164 14.95 15.45 -23.39
C VAL A 164 14.63 15.82 -21.94
N ILE A 165 14.17 14.85 -21.14
CA ILE A 165 13.98 15.03 -19.69
C ILE A 165 15.32 15.32 -19.01
N GLN A 166 16.39 14.62 -19.39
CA GLN A 166 17.73 14.87 -18.86
C GLN A 166 18.26 16.25 -19.23
N ASP A 167 18.06 16.70 -20.48
CA ASP A 167 18.40 18.05 -20.92
C ASP A 167 17.63 19.12 -20.13
N LEU A 168 16.32 18.91 -19.89
CA LEU A 168 15.52 19.77 -19.03
C LEU A 168 16.08 19.83 -17.59
N LEU A 169 16.44 18.68 -17.02
CA LEU A 169 17.01 18.62 -15.67
C LEU A 169 18.33 19.39 -15.58
N ILE A 170 19.21 19.26 -16.57
CA ILE A 170 20.48 20.01 -16.62
C ILE A 170 20.20 21.52 -16.61
N ARG A 171 19.29 21.99 -17.47
CA ARG A 171 18.94 23.41 -17.55
C ARG A 171 18.35 23.94 -16.25
N ILE A 172 17.44 23.19 -15.63
CA ILE A 172 16.84 23.56 -14.33
C ILE A 172 17.92 23.60 -13.23
N THR A 173 18.92 22.72 -13.28
CA THR A 173 20.01 22.77 -12.29
C THR A 173 21.01 23.90 -12.54
N GLU A 174 21.13 24.40 -13.77
CA GLU A 174 21.97 25.56 -14.11
C GLU A 174 21.27 26.89 -13.78
N HIS A 175 19.95 26.96 -13.99
CA HIS A 175 19.10 28.14 -13.78
C HIS A 175 17.82 27.79 -13.00
N PRO A 176 17.94 27.49 -11.69
CA PRO A 176 16.81 27.05 -10.85
C PRO A 176 15.72 28.11 -10.66
N GLU A 177 16.04 29.39 -10.82
CA GLU A 177 15.11 30.51 -10.77
C GLU A 177 14.05 30.46 -11.90
N ASP A 178 14.38 29.83 -13.02
CA ASP A 178 13.56 29.83 -14.24
C ASP A 178 12.60 28.63 -14.32
N VAL A 179 12.49 27.83 -13.26
CA VAL A 179 11.60 26.64 -13.20
C VAL A 179 10.14 27.00 -13.52
N ASN A 180 9.71 28.22 -13.20
CA ASN A 180 8.36 28.70 -13.50
C ASN A 180 8.21 29.30 -14.91
N GLN A 181 9.31 29.52 -15.62
CA GLN A 181 9.38 30.19 -16.93
C GLN A 181 10.09 29.32 -17.97
N LEU A 182 9.71 28.05 -18.05
CA LEU A 182 10.28 27.13 -19.03
C LEU A 182 9.85 27.48 -20.46
N GLU A 183 10.75 27.24 -21.42
CA GLU A 183 10.44 27.30 -22.85
C GLU A 183 9.24 26.38 -23.20
N GLU A 184 8.46 26.76 -24.21
CA GLU A 184 7.26 26.03 -24.66
C GLU A 184 7.52 24.55 -24.93
N LYS A 185 8.68 24.22 -25.52
CA LYS A 185 9.08 22.84 -25.80
C LYS A 185 9.18 21.96 -24.55
N TYR A 186 9.58 22.53 -23.41
CA TYR A 186 9.69 21.80 -22.14
C TYR A 186 8.36 21.70 -21.41
N GLN A 187 7.49 22.71 -21.56
CA GLN A 187 6.11 22.60 -21.07
C GLN A 187 5.38 21.46 -21.79
N ASN A 188 5.49 21.40 -23.12
CA ASN A 188 4.93 20.31 -23.91
C ASN A 188 5.50 18.94 -23.50
N LEU A 189 6.80 18.87 -23.18
CA LEU A 189 7.41 17.66 -22.64
C LEU A 189 6.81 17.26 -21.30
N ILE A 190 6.66 18.20 -20.36
CA ILE A 190 6.09 17.94 -19.03
C ILE A 190 4.65 17.45 -19.15
N ASP A 191 3.86 18.03 -20.05
CA ASP A 191 2.48 17.61 -20.29
C ASP A 191 2.41 16.20 -20.88
N VAL A 192 3.25 15.88 -21.88
CA VAL A 192 3.35 14.51 -22.41
C VAL A 192 3.78 13.50 -21.33
N VAL A 193 4.75 13.87 -20.48
CA VAL A 193 5.19 13.01 -19.37
C VAL A 193 4.09 12.83 -18.34
N ARG A 194 3.33 13.89 -18.04
CA ARG A 194 2.17 13.83 -17.13
C ARG A 194 1.12 12.85 -17.65
N ASP A 195 0.80 12.92 -18.94
CA ASP A 195 -0.17 12.03 -19.59
C ASP A 195 0.34 10.58 -19.58
N LEU A 196 1.60 10.35 -19.93
CA LEU A 196 2.22 9.01 -19.92
C LEU A 196 2.36 8.40 -18.52
N CYS A 197 2.45 9.23 -17.48
CA CYS A 197 2.54 8.76 -16.11
C CYS A 197 1.20 8.32 -15.53
N THR A 198 0.07 8.63 -16.16
CA THR A 198 -1.23 8.09 -15.69
C THR A 198 -1.22 6.56 -15.78
N PHE A 199 -1.76 5.88 -14.77
CA PHE A 199 -1.79 4.41 -14.79
C PHE A 199 -2.54 3.84 -15.99
N SER A 200 -3.49 4.57 -16.58
CA SER A 200 -4.26 4.14 -17.74
C SER A 200 -3.60 4.43 -19.09
N ALA A 201 -2.46 5.13 -19.15
CA ALA A 201 -1.81 5.56 -20.39
C ALA A 201 -1.43 4.41 -21.35
N GLY A 202 -1.27 3.19 -20.82
CA GLY A 202 -0.92 1.98 -21.58
C GLY A 202 -2.09 1.05 -21.89
N ASP A 203 -3.31 1.40 -21.50
CA ASP A 203 -4.46 0.48 -21.49
C ASP A 203 -5.31 0.52 -22.76
N PHE A 204 -4.72 0.95 -23.88
CA PHE A 204 -5.42 0.95 -25.17
C PHE A 204 -5.84 -0.48 -25.54
N GLU A 205 -7.16 -0.70 -25.63
CA GLU A 205 -7.79 -2.01 -25.86
C GLU A 205 -7.53 -3.08 -24.78
N ILE A 206 -7.05 -2.68 -23.60
CA ILE A 206 -6.79 -3.57 -22.46
C ILE A 206 -7.76 -3.24 -21.33
N THR A 207 -8.66 -4.17 -21.02
CA THR A 207 -9.52 -4.06 -19.84
C THR A 207 -8.85 -4.79 -18.68
N ARG A 208 -8.31 -4.04 -17.71
CA ARG A 208 -7.72 -4.63 -16.49
C ARG A 208 -8.81 -5.09 -15.51
N GLU A 209 -8.56 -6.19 -14.81
CA GLU A 209 -9.47 -6.67 -13.77
C GLU A 209 -9.49 -5.69 -12.58
N THR A 210 -10.61 -5.01 -12.38
CA THR A 210 -10.88 -4.15 -11.21
C THR A 210 -11.53 -4.97 -10.10
N GLY A 211 -10.72 -5.55 -9.22
CA GLY A 211 -11.13 -6.10 -7.93
C GLY A 211 -11.02 -5.08 -6.81
N LEU A 212 -11.08 -5.53 -5.55
CA LEU A 212 -10.91 -4.66 -4.40
C LEU A 212 -9.46 -4.14 -4.36
N SER A 213 -9.25 -2.85 -4.14
CA SER A 213 -7.90 -2.39 -3.81
C SER A 213 -7.46 -2.98 -2.46
N PRO A 214 -6.14 -3.03 -2.15
CA PRO A 214 -5.69 -3.40 -0.80
C PRO A 214 -6.36 -2.58 0.32
N LEU A 215 -6.67 -1.30 0.03
CA LEU A 215 -7.35 -0.41 0.96
C LEU A 215 -8.83 -0.78 1.14
N ASP A 216 -9.51 -1.12 0.05
CA ASP A 216 -10.91 -1.57 0.09
C ASP A 216 -11.04 -2.89 0.83
N GLN A 217 -10.07 -3.80 0.66
CA GLN A 217 -10.04 -5.04 1.43
C GLN A 217 -9.84 -4.76 2.92
N ALA A 218 -8.95 -3.83 3.30
CA ALA A 218 -8.75 -3.45 4.70
C ALA A 218 -10.02 -2.82 5.30
N ARG A 219 -10.72 -1.95 4.56
CA ARG A 219 -12.01 -1.36 4.95
C ARG A 219 -13.11 -2.42 5.05
N ALA A 220 -13.21 -3.33 4.08
CA ALA A 220 -14.18 -4.42 4.08
C ALA A 220 -13.95 -5.41 5.23
N SER A 221 -12.69 -5.69 5.57
CA SER A 221 -12.34 -6.56 6.70
C SER A 221 -12.62 -5.91 8.05
N TYR A 222 -12.56 -4.57 8.15
CA TYR A 222 -12.90 -3.84 9.38
C TYR A 222 -14.41 -3.73 9.59
N ASN A 223 -15.18 -3.62 8.50
CA ASN A 223 -16.64 -3.55 8.53
C ASN A 223 -17.32 -4.93 8.58
N SER A 224 -16.56 -6.00 8.32
CA SER A 224 -17.02 -7.37 8.52
C SER A 224 -17.05 -7.67 10.01
N LYS A 225 -18.15 -7.29 10.66
CA LYS A 225 -18.59 -7.94 11.90
C LYS A 225 -18.65 -9.43 11.61
N PHE A 226 -17.61 -10.17 12.01
CA PHE A 226 -17.64 -11.62 12.04
C PHE A 226 -18.98 -12.03 12.66
N PRO A 227 -19.82 -12.84 12.00
CA PRO A 227 -20.88 -13.52 12.70
C PRO A 227 -20.17 -14.33 13.78
N ARG A 228 -20.38 -13.96 15.05
CA ARG A 228 -20.05 -14.86 16.15
C ARG A 228 -20.82 -16.14 15.82
N SER A 229 -20.08 -17.17 15.41
CA SER A 229 -20.58 -18.53 15.37
C SER A 229 -20.94 -18.87 16.81
N ASP A 230 -22.21 -18.69 17.15
CA ASP A 230 -22.76 -19.03 18.45
C ASP A 230 -22.87 -20.55 18.52
N ASN A 231 -21.72 -21.18 18.78
CA ASN A 231 -21.64 -22.58 19.15
C ASN A 231 -21.95 -22.68 20.66
N GLY A 232 -23.24 -22.60 20.98
CA GLY A 232 -23.78 -22.76 22.33
C GLY A 232 -25.13 -23.47 22.25
N GLY A 233 -25.12 -24.77 22.51
CA GLY A 233 -26.28 -25.65 22.39
C GLY A 233 -27.36 -25.47 23.47
N GLY A 234 -28.52 -26.07 23.18
CA GLY A 234 -29.68 -26.21 24.06
C GLY A 234 -30.83 -25.34 23.57
N GLY A 235 -32.00 -25.83 23.18
CA GLY A 235 -32.63 -27.13 23.30
C GLY A 235 -34.14 -26.85 23.30
N GLY A 236 -34.90 -27.62 22.51
CA GLY A 236 -36.34 -27.77 22.74
C GLY A 236 -37.28 -26.74 22.09
N ASN A 237 -37.97 -27.23 21.04
CA ASN A 237 -39.42 -27.17 20.83
C ASN A 237 -39.86 -26.57 19.49
N ARG A 238 -39.92 -27.46 18.48
CA ARG A 238 -40.77 -27.32 17.31
C ARG A 238 -42.17 -27.87 17.64
N PHE A 239 -43.12 -26.97 17.86
CA PHE A 239 -44.54 -27.13 17.56
C PHE A 239 -44.96 -25.71 17.13
N GLY A 240 -45.29 -25.46 15.86
CA GLY A 240 -46.47 -25.97 15.18
C GLY A 240 -47.61 -24.98 15.41
N GLY A 241 -48.07 -24.29 14.35
CA GLY A 241 -49.38 -23.63 14.38
C GLY A 241 -49.41 -22.17 13.94
N ARG A 242 -49.75 -21.97 12.67
CA ARG A 242 -50.60 -20.85 12.22
C ARG A 242 -51.85 -20.76 13.11
N GLY A 243 -52.21 -19.56 13.56
CA GLY A 243 -53.59 -19.29 13.98
C GLY A 243 -53.78 -18.06 14.86
N GLY A 244 -54.51 -17.06 14.34
CA GLY A 244 -55.26 -16.01 15.07
C GLY A 244 -54.41 -15.01 15.89
N GLY A 245 -54.65 -13.71 15.91
CA GLY A 245 -55.86 -12.93 15.72
C GLY A 245 -55.96 -11.92 16.88
N PHE A 246 -56.25 -10.66 16.54
CA PHE A 246 -56.84 -9.59 17.38
C PHE A 246 -56.03 -8.83 18.46
N GLY A 247 -56.30 -7.51 18.48
CA GLY A 247 -56.14 -6.58 19.61
C GLY A 247 -54.99 -5.59 19.41
N GLY A 248 -55.19 -4.34 18.99
CA GLY A 248 -55.79 -3.26 19.80
C GLY A 248 -54.70 -2.72 20.75
N GLY A 249 -54.10 -1.54 20.57
CA GLY A 249 -54.73 -0.23 20.57
C GLY A 249 -54.28 0.54 21.83
N ASN A 250 -53.48 1.59 21.62
CA ASN A 250 -53.41 2.85 22.38
C ASN A 250 -53.08 2.92 23.91
N ARG A 251 -52.26 3.95 24.21
CA ARG A 251 -52.24 4.88 25.38
C ARG A 251 -51.41 4.57 26.64
N GLY A 252 -50.62 5.61 26.98
CA GLY A 252 -50.36 6.11 28.35
C GLY A 252 -49.25 5.37 29.10
N GLY A 253 -48.31 5.99 29.82
CA GLY A 253 -48.30 7.28 30.52
C GLY A 253 -47.84 7.02 31.97
N PHE A 254 -47.07 7.97 32.55
CA PHE A 254 -46.59 8.03 33.95
C PHE A 254 -45.51 7.01 34.34
N GLY A 255 -44.50 7.27 35.18
CA GLY A 255 -44.07 8.34 36.09
C GLY A 255 -42.76 7.81 36.73
N GLY A 256 -41.72 8.58 37.01
CA GLY A 256 -41.58 9.40 38.22
C GLY A 256 -40.94 8.62 39.40
N GLY A 257 -39.81 9.11 39.93
CA GLY A 257 -39.23 8.76 41.26
C GLY A 257 -37.88 8.03 41.18
N ARG A 258 -36.69 8.62 41.44
CA ARG A 258 -36.07 9.20 42.68
C ARG A 258 -35.88 8.23 43.86
N GLY A 259 -34.62 8.11 44.28
CA GLY A 259 -34.13 7.70 45.61
C GLY A 259 -33.74 6.22 45.70
N GLY A 260 -32.64 5.80 46.32
CA GLY A 260 -31.59 6.45 47.10
C GLY A 260 -30.86 5.39 47.96
N TYR A 261 -29.65 5.74 48.41
CA TYR A 261 -28.93 5.27 49.62
C TYR A 261 -28.31 3.85 49.72
N GLY A 262 -27.09 3.86 50.30
CA GLY A 262 -26.42 2.78 51.03
C GLY A 262 -25.33 2.07 50.20
N GLY A 263 -24.02 2.15 50.49
CA GLY A 263 -23.31 2.29 51.76
C GLY A 263 -22.72 0.92 52.15
N GLY A 264 -21.40 0.81 52.33
CA GLY A 264 -20.80 -0.36 53.01
C GLY A 264 -19.38 -0.74 52.57
N TYR A 265 -18.41 -0.35 53.37
CA TYR A 265 -17.04 -0.90 53.42
C TYR A 265 -17.05 -2.33 54.01
N GLY A 266 -16.10 -3.17 53.61
CA GLY A 266 -15.86 -4.46 54.27
C GLY A 266 -14.62 -5.19 53.76
N ASN A 267 -13.54 -5.11 54.54
CA ASN A 267 -12.31 -5.89 54.40
C ASN A 267 -12.51 -7.38 54.72
N ASN A 268 -11.59 -8.19 54.18
CA ASN A 268 -10.84 -9.27 54.84
C ASN A 268 -11.05 -10.71 54.32
N SER A 269 -9.91 -11.42 54.36
CA SER A 269 -9.72 -12.87 54.45
C SER A 269 -9.76 -13.71 53.16
N GLY A 270 -8.54 -14.02 52.68
CA GLY A 270 -7.90 -15.32 52.94
C GLY A 270 -8.61 -16.58 52.44
N GLY A 271 -7.92 -17.38 51.63
CA GLY A 271 -8.29 -18.75 51.35
C GLY A 271 -7.52 -19.35 50.18
N GLY A 272 -6.40 -20.00 50.47
CA GLY A 272 -5.69 -20.85 49.51
C GLY A 272 -6.32 -22.23 49.42
N TYR A 273 -6.42 -22.77 48.21
CA TYR A 273 -6.53 -24.17 47.79
C TYR A 273 -6.20 -24.14 46.28
N GLY A 274 -5.49 -25.05 45.63
CA GLY A 274 -4.92 -26.35 45.95
C GLY A 274 -4.34 -26.89 44.64
N ASN A 275 -3.29 -27.70 44.76
CA ASN A 275 -2.65 -28.47 43.69
C ASN A 275 -3.63 -29.31 42.86
N ASN A 276 -3.41 -29.35 41.54
CA ASN A 276 -3.51 -30.57 40.74
C ASN A 276 -2.70 -30.33 39.44
N GLY A 277 -1.49 -30.89 39.31
CA GLY A 277 -1.27 -32.19 38.66
C GLY A 277 -1.03 -31.97 37.16
N GLY A 278 0.00 -32.47 36.49
CA GLY A 278 1.07 -33.41 36.78
C GLY A 278 1.72 -33.79 35.44
N GLY A 279 2.96 -34.27 35.48
CA GLY A 279 3.66 -34.97 34.38
C GLY A 279 4.12 -34.07 33.22
N GLY A 280 5.39 -34.06 32.80
CA GLY A 280 6.33 -35.17 32.73
C GLY A 280 6.66 -35.44 31.25
N PHE A 281 7.94 -35.71 30.98
CA PHE A 281 8.55 -36.15 29.71
C PHE A 281 9.10 -35.07 28.78
N GLY A 282 10.37 -34.74 29.04
CA GLY A 282 11.34 -34.42 28.00
C GLY A 282 11.82 -35.67 27.24
N ASN A 283 12.79 -35.41 26.36
CA ASN A 283 13.47 -36.29 25.39
C ASN A 283 12.71 -36.61 24.10
N ASN A 284 13.11 -35.95 23.01
CA ASN A 284 13.91 -36.66 22.01
C ASN A 284 14.75 -35.68 21.16
N GLY A 285 16.05 -35.69 21.37
CA GLY A 285 17.04 -35.16 20.43
C GLY A 285 17.46 -36.27 19.45
N GLY A 286 17.70 -35.91 18.19
CA GLY A 286 18.20 -36.84 17.19
C GLY A 286 18.22 -36.22 15.80
N GLY A 287 19.30 -35.53 15.48
CA GLY A 287 19.62 -35.20 14.09
C GLY A 287 20.31 -36.37 13.40
N TYR A 288 20.09 -36.55 12.10
CA TYR A 288 21.06 -37.05 11.11
C TYR A 288 20.55 -36.64 9.72
N GLY A 289 21.19 -35.61 9.16
CA GLY A 289 21.08 -35.28 7.73
C GLY A 289 22.04 -36.15 6.94
N GLY A 290 21.49 -36.93 6.01
CA GLY A 290 22.20 -37.74 5.01
C GLY A 290 21.93 -37.19 3.62
N GLY A 291 22.96 -37.18 2.79
CA GLY A 291 23.09 -36.41 1.55
C GLY A 291 22.21 -36.85 0.37
N GLY A 292 22.28 -36.05 -0.70
CA GLY A 292 21.60 -36.33 -1.96
C GLY A 292 21.77 -35.22 -2.99
N PHE A 293 22.89 -35.24 -3.70
CA PHE A 293 23.12 -34.46 -4.91
C PHE A 293 22.05 -34.78 -5.96
N ASN A 294 21.43 -33.76 -6.54
CA ASN A 294 21.08 -33.85 -7.96
C ASN A 294 21.05 -32.48 -8.65
N ARG A 295 21.95 -32.35 -9.64
CA ARG A 295 21.98 -31.29 -10.64
C ARG A 295 20.72 -31.42 -11.50
N GLY A 296 19.90 -30.38 -11.54
CA GLY A 296 18.80 -30.24 -12.48
C GLY A 296 18.78 -28.81 -13.02
N GLY A 297 19.23 -28.65 -14.27
CA GLY A 297 19.28 -27.37 -14.95
C GLY A 297 17.88 -26.76 -15.12
N PHE A 298 17.74 -25.51 -14.68
CA PHE A 298 16.56 -24.71 -14.98
C PHE A 298 16.68 -24.16 -16.40
N ARG A 299 16.13 -24.91 -17.36
CA ARG A 299 15.72 -24.38 -18.66
C ARG A 299 14.62 -23.34 -18.42
N GLY A 300 14.79 -22.19 -19.07
CA GLY A 300 13.88 -21.06 -19.04
C GLY A 300 12.46 -21.45 -19.42
N GLY A 301 11.53 -21.20 -18.52
CA GLY A 301 10.10 -21.21 -18.78
C GLY A 301 9.68 -19.82 -19.24
N ARG A 302 9.46 -19.71 -20.56
CA ARG A 302 8.80 -18.60 -21.24
C ARG A 302 7.46 -18.31 -20.58
N GLY A 303 7.26 -17.06 -20.21
CA GLY A 303 5.97 -16.50 -19.83
C GLY A 303 6.02 -15.04 -20.20
N GLY A 304 5.71 -14.75 -21.46
CA GLY A 304 5.41 -13.39 -21.90
C GLY A 304 4.21 -12.89 -21.11
N GLN A 305 4.38 -11.75 -20.45
CA GLN A 305 3.28 -11.06 -19.81
C GLN A 305 2.58 -10.26 -20.90
N ARG A 306 1.33 -10.63 -21.18
CA ARG A 306 0.38 -9.77 -21.88
C ARG A 306 0.04 -8.60 -20.96
N TRP A 307 0.02 -7.41 -21.55
CA TRP A 307 -0.27 -6.14 -20.89
C TRP A 307 -1.71 -6.01 -20.46
#